data_AF-A0A3T1D366-F1
#
_entry.id   AF-A0A3T1D366-F1
#
_cell.length_a   1.000
_cell.length_b   1.000
_cell.length_c   1.000
_cell.angle_alpha   90.00
_cell.angle_beta   90.00
_cell.angle_gamma   90.00
#
_symmetry.space_group_name_H-M   'P 1'
#
loop_
_entity.id
_entity.type
_entity.pdbx_description
1 polymer ?
#
loop_
_entity_poly.entity_id
_entity_poly.type
_entity_poly.pdbx_seq_one_letter_code
_entity_poly.pdbx_strand_id
1 'polypeptide(L)'
;MTQPNITAVYKLEETGSQTMGFASMERYFLNQKDAVKAFISKIKEYRKSEDLASKKDLDGKKPIKITENPKSFGGHKVIKEAWASVWDSYTIPEEGTEWEIGSLRLQVLEIKLEVSHDPT
;
A
#
# COMPACT_ATOMS: atom_id res chain seq x y z
N MET A 1 -11.07 -5.67 -37.26
CA MET A 1 -11.12 -5.53 -35.78
C MET A 1 -9.69 -5.59 -35.28
N THR A 2 -9.10 -4.45 -34.93
CA THR A 2 -7.76 -4.38 -34.33
C THR A 2 -7.89 -4.73 -32.85
N GLN A 3 -7.13 -5.72 -32.38
CA GLN A 3 -7.06 -6.04 -30.95
C GLN A 3 -6.45 -4.84 -30.20
N PRO A 4 -7.00 -4.44 -29.05
CA PRO A 4 -6.41 -3.37 -28.26
C PRO A 4 -5.02 -3.80 -27.78
N ASN A 5 -4.03 -2.92 -27.95
CA ASN A 5 -2.74 -3.09 -27.31
C ASN A 5 -2.91 -2.82 -25.81
N ILE A 6 -2.87 -3.88 -25.02
CA ILE A 6 -2.93 -3.79 -23.55
C ILE A 6 -1.52 -3.51 -23.04
N THR A 7 -1.35 -2.35 -22.40
CA THR A 7 -0.12 -2.03 -21.64
C THR A 7 -0.42 -2.11 -20.16
N ALA A 8 0.49 -2.69 -19.36
CA ALA A 8 0.35 -2.72 -17.91
C ALA A 8 1.19 -1.61 -17.25
N VAL A 9 0.61 -0.92 -16.28
CA VAL A 9 1.31 -0.01 -15.37
C VAL A 9 1.16 -0.54 -13.95
N TYR A 10 2.19 -0.37 -13.14
CA TYR A 10 2.22 -0.87 -11.77
C TYR A 10 2.13 0.31 -10.80
N LYS A 11 1.11 0.31 -9.93
CA LYS A 11 0.91 1.34 -8.90
C LYS A 11 1.34 0.83 -7.54
N LEU A 12 2.29 1.49 -6.91
CA LEU A 12 2.54 1.38 -5.48
C LEU A 12 1.63 2.37 -4.76
N GLU A 13 0.85 1.89 -3.80
CA GLU A 13 -0.11 2.70 -3.04
C GLU A 13 0.05 2.42 -1.55
N GLU A 14 0.00 3.47 -0.75
CA GLU A 14 -0.09 3.42 0.71
C GLU A 14 -1.44 4.00 1.15
N THR A 15 -2.12 3.30 2.05
CA THR A 15 -3.39 3.72 2.67
C THR A 15 -3.29 3.45 4.17
N GLY A 16 -3.89 4.29 5.00
CA GLY A 16 -3.80 4.20 6.45
C GLY A 16 -5.11 4.49 7.17
N SER A 17 -5.17 4.16 8.46
CA SER A 17 -6.31 4.47 9.34
C SER A 17 -6.69 5.96 9.29
N GLN A 18 -5.70 6.87 9.42
CA GLN A 18 -5.95 8.32 9.35
C GLN A 18 -6.49 8.80 8.00
N THR A 19 -6.18 8.09 6.93
CA THR A 19 -6.58 8.50 5.58
C THR A 19 -7.97 8.06 5.20
N MET A 20 -8.73 7.39 6.08
CA MET A 20 -10.09 6.89 5.78
C MET A 20 -10.20 6.10 4.46
N GLY A 21 -9.12 5.39 4.09
CA GLY A 21 -9.05 4.63 2.83
C GLY A 21 -8.61 5.43 1.60
N PHE A 22 -8.35 6.73 1.71
CA PHE A 22 -7.67 7.50 0.67
C PHE A 22 -6.17 7.15 0.63
N ALA A 23 -5.55 7.20 -0.54
CA ALA A 23 -4.12 6.96 -0.65
C ALA A 23 -3.32 8.12 -0.02
N SER A 24 -2.49 7.85 0.98
CA SER A 24 -1.49 8.81 1.49
C SER A 24 -0.34 9.00 0.50
N MET A 25 -0.07 7.98 -0.32
CA MET A 25 1.00 7.98 -1.30
C MET A 25 0.65 7.09 -2.48
N GLU A 26 0.93 7.59 -3.68
CA GLU A 26 0.85 6.82 -4.91
C GLU A 26 2.11 7.03 -5.76
N ARG A 27 2.62 5.94 -6.35
CA ARG A 27 3.71 5.97 -7.33
C ARG A 27 3.47 4.96 -8.44
N TYR A 28 3.70 5.38 -9.68
CA TYR A 28 3.46 4.57 -10.87
C TYR A 28 4.78 4.15 -11.52
N PHE A 29 4.81 2.92 -12.04
CA PHE A 29 5.98 2.32 -12.66
C PHE A 29 5.58 1.59 -13.94
N LEU A 30 6.39 1.70 -14.98
CA LEU A 30 6.19 0.91 -16.22
C LEU A 30 6.62 -0.55 -16.04
N ASN A 31 7.56 -0.82 -15.12
CA ASN A 31 8.11 -2.16 -14.87
C ASN A 31 7.68 -2.71 -13.50
N GLN A 32 7.20 -3.95 -13.48
CA GLN A 32 6.83 -4.66 -12.23
C GLN A 32 8.00 -4.74 -11.25
N LYS A 33 9.20 -5.01 -11.76
CA LYS A 33 10.42 -5.18 -10.95
C LYS A 33 10.76 -3.92 -10.17
N ASP A 34 10.58 -2.75 -10.78
CA ASP A 34 10.87 -1.46 -10.15
C ASP A 34 9.83 -1.14 -9.07
N ALA A 35 8.54 -1.41 -9.34
CA ALA A 35 7.48 -1.28 -8.33
C ALA A 35 7.73 -2.19 -7.11
N VAL A 36 8.13 -3.45 -7.34
CA VAL A 36 8.46 -4.40 -6.26
C VAL A 36 9.72 -3.96 -5.49
N LYS A 37 10.72 -3.38 -6.17
CA LYS A 37 11.91 -2.82 -5.50
C LYS A 37 11.52 -1.65 -4.61
N ALA A 38 10.66 -0.75 -5.08
CA ALA A 38 10.13 0.37 -4.30
C ALA A 38 9.33 -0.12 -3.09
N PHE A 39 8.47 -1.12 -3.27
CA PHE A 39 7.75 -1.78 -2.18
C PHE A 39 8.71 -2.30 -1.09
N ILE A 40 9.73 -3.06 -1.48
CA ILE A 40 10.72 -3.61 -0.53
C ILE A 40 11.49 -2.49 0.19
N SER A 41 11.80 -1.39 -0.51
CA SER A 41 12.44 -0.22 0.12
C SER A 41 11.55 0.37 1.21
N LYS A 42 10.26 0.56 0.92
CA LYS A 42 9.30 1.12 1.87
C LYS A 42 9.10 0.23 3.11
N ILE A 43 9.07 -1.10 2.92
CA ILE A 43 9.07 -2.05 4.05
C ILE A 43 10.31 -1.89 4.93
N LYS A 44 11.49 -1.66 4.33
CA LYS A 44 12.73 -1.41 5.11
C LYS A 44 12.66 -0.10 5.88
N GLU A 45 12.00 0.92 5.32
CA GLU A 45 11.73 2.19 6.02
C GLU A 45 10.80 1.96 7.21
N TYR A 46 9.66 1.27 7.04
CA TYR A 46 8.74 0.97 8.16
C TYR A 46 9.42 0.22 9.29
N ARG A 47 10.30 -0.75 8.99
CA ARG A 47 11.06 -1.50 10.01
C ARG A 47 11.99 -0.63 10.86
N LYS A 48 12.31 0.57 10.40
CA LYS A 48 13.14 1.55 11.10
C LYS A 48 12.32 2.69 11.70
N SER A 49 11.01 2.72 11.48
CA SER A 49 10.13 3.77 11.99
C SER A 49 10.01 3.65 13.50
N GLU A 50 10.05 4.78 14.20
CA GLU A 50 9.78 4.84 15.64
C GLU A 50 8.28 4.57 15.92
N ASP A 51 7.42 4.89 14.94
CA ASP A 51 5.99 4.65 15.02
C ASP A 51 5.61 3.17 14.84
N LEU A 52 6.55 2.28 14.45
CA LEU A 52 6.19 0.88 14.25
C LEU A 52 5.92 0.21 15.60
N ALA A 53 4.72 -0.35 15.75
CA ALA A 53 4.36 -1.08 16.96
C ALA A 53 5.36 -2.22 17.23
N SER A 54 5.67 -2.47 18.49
CA SER A 54 6.53 -3.58 18.88
C SER A 54 5.72 -4.89 18.92
N LYS A 55 6.41 -6.03 18.98
CA LYS A 55 5.72 -7.32 19.20
C LYS A 55 4.97 -7.37 20.53
N LYS A 56 5.45 -6.64 21.56
CA LYS A 56 4.81 -6.63 22.88
C LYS A 56 3.46 -5.92 22.83
N ASP A 57 3.34 -4.92 21.97
CA ASP A 57 2.10 -4.17 21.75
C ASP A 57 1.05 -4.99 20.98
N LEU A 58 1.44 -6.13 20.41
CA LEU A 58 0.63 -6.96 19.51
C LEU A 58 0.50 -8.42 19.97
N ASP A 59 0.57 -8.70 21.27
CA ASP A 59 0.48 -10.05 21.83
C ASP A 59 1.48 -11.06 21.22
N GLY A 60 2.68 -10.58 20.88
CA GLY A 60 3.75 -11.37 20.24
C GLY A 60 3.66 -11.47 18.72
N LYS A 61 2.62 -10.92 18.08
CA LYS A 61 2.48 -10.91 16.61
C LYS A 61 3.52 -10.00 15.96
N LYS A 62 3.82 -10.26 14.69
CA LYS A 62 4.74 -9.42 13.90
C LYS A 62 4.03 -8.12 13.51
N PRO A 63 4.66 -6.95 13.70
CA PRO A 63 4.04 -5.67 13.36
C PRO A 63 3.95 -5.41 11.87
N ILE A 64 4.76 -6.09 11.05
CA ILE A 64 4.63 -6.07 9.59
C ILE A 64 4.31 -7.47 9.10
N LYS A 65 3.20 -7.62 8.40
CA LYS A 65 2.78 -8.83 7.70
C LYS A 65 2.82 -8.58 6.21
N ILE A 66 3.58 -9.39 5.47
CA ILE A 66 3.67 -9.33 4.01
C ILE A 66 2.87 -10.51 3.46
N THR A 67 1.96 -10.23 2.54
CA THR A 67 1.19 -11.24 1.81
C THR A 67 1.84 -11.46 0.45
N GLU A 68 2.34 -12.67 0.20
CA GLU A 68 3.02 -13.00 -1.06
C GLU A 68 2.04 -13.25 -2.22
N ASN A 69 0.85 -13.79 -1.91
CA ASN A 69 -0.23 -14.04 -2.87
C ASN A 69 -1.51 -13.30 -2.42
N PRO A 70 -1.52 -11.97 -2.47
CA PRO A 70 -2.69 -11.20 -2.06
C PRO A 70 -3.87 -11.46 -3.01
N LYS A 71 -5.08 -11.47 -2.46
CA LYS A 71 -6.30 -11.57 -3.28
C LYS A 71 -6.41 -10.32 -4.15
N SER A 72 -6.82 -10.51 -5.40
CA SER A 72 -7.15 -9.39 -6.28
C SER A 72 -8.39 -8.66 -5.75
N PHE A 73 -8.43 -7.35 -5.89
CA PHE A 73 -9.52 -6.50 -5.38
C PHE A 73 -9.88 -5.42 -6.41
N GLY A 74 -11.17 -5.10 -6.55
CA GLY A 74 -11.63 -4.03 -7.45
C GLY A 74 -11.26 -4.23 -8.92
N GLY A 75 -11.14 -5.47 -9.40
CA GLY A 75 -10.71 -5.77 -10.78
C GLY A 75 -9.21 -5.62 -11.04
N HIS A 76 -8.43 -5.17 -10.04
CA HIS A 76 -6.98 -5.04 -10.14
C HIS A 76 -6.28 -6.26 -9.53
N LYS A 77 -5.23 -6.73 -10.22
CA LYS A 77 -4.36 -7.78 -9.71
C LYS A 77 -3.38 -7.15 -8.71
N VAL A 78 -3.42 -7.63 -7.47
CA VAL A 78 -2.46 -7.22 -6.43
C VAL A 78 -1.21 -8.10 -6.58
N ILE A 79 -0.07 -7.47 -6.81
CA ILE A 79 1.23 -8.15 -6.99
C ILE A 79 1.89 -8.44 -5.64
N LYS A 80 1.84 -7.48 -4.71
CA LYS A 80 2.34 -7.60 -3.35
C LYS A 80 1.51 -6.73 -2.42
N GLU A 81 1.40 -7.16 -1.17
CA GLU A 81 0.72 -6.42 -0.12
C GLU A 81 1.49 -6.55 1.19
N ALA A 82 1.49 -5.49 1.99
CA ALA A 82 1.89 -5.54 3.37
C ALA A 82 0.94 -4.71 4.24
N TRP A 83 0.80 -5.17 5.47
CA TRP A 83 0.13 -4.46 6.56
C TRP A 83 1.14 -4.19 7.66
N ALA A 84 1.27 -2.92 8.04
CA ALA A 84 2.10 -2.46 9.13
C ALA A 84 1.21 -1.90 10.25
N SER A 85 1.37 -2.41 11.46
CA SER A 85 0.76 -1.86 12.67
C SER A 85 1.63 -0.74 13.20
N VAL A 86 1.09 0.47 13.26
CA VAL A 86 1.82 1.68 13.69
C VAL A 86 1.07 2.37 14.82
N TRP A 87 1.82 2.94 15.75
CA TRP A 87 1.27 3.87 16.72
C TRP A 87 0.80 5.12 15.99
N ASP A 88 -0.44 5.47 16.28
CA ASP A 88 -1.14 6.58 15.69
C ASP A 88 -1.71 7.45 16.81
N SER A 89 -1.81 8.74 16.54
CA SER A 89 -2.38 9.69 17.51
C SER A 89 -3.41 10.55 16.83
N TYR A 90 -4.51 10.78 17.53
CA TYR A 90 -5.51 11.75 17.13
C TYR A 90 -5.82 12.67 18.30
N THR A 91 -6.06 13.94 17.98
CA THR A 91 -6.40 14.95 18.98
C THR A 91 -7.89 15.15 18.99
N ILE A 92 -8.51 14.89 20.13
CA ILE A 92 -9.90 15.21 20.40
C ILE A 92 -9.91 16.59 21.06
N PRO A 93 -10.57 17.60 20.47
CA PRO A 93 -10.78 18.88 21.13
C PRO A 93 -11.45 18.63 22.50
N GLU A 94 -10.90 19.24 23.56
CA GLU A 94 -11.37 19.15 24.96
C GLU A 94 -10.98 17.89 25.75
N GLU A 95 -10.67 16.76 25.09
CA GLU A 95 -10.32 15.49 25.78
C GLU A 95 -8.81 15.16 25.73
N GLY A 96 -8.06 15.78 24.82
CA GLY A 96 -6.60 15.62 24.70
C GLY A 96 -6.19 14.72 23.52
N THR A 97 -5.00 14.15 23.59
CA THR A 97 -4.45 13.29 22.54
C THR A 97 -4.58 11.83 22.95
N GLU A 98 -5.32 11.06 22.17
CA GLU A 98 -5.42 9.61 22.33
C GLU A 98 -4.43 8.94 21.37
N TRP A 99 -3.91 7.79 21.83
CA TRP A 99 -2.97 6.97 21.08
C TRP A 99 -3.56 5.60 20.86
N GLU A 100 -3.57 5.14 19.62
CA GLU A 100 -4.02 3.80 19.25
C GLU A 100 -3.06 3.15 18.25
N ILE A 101 -3.20 1.84 18.06
CA ILE A 101 -2.45 1.14 17.02
C ILE A 101 -3.30 1.12 15.75
N GLY A 102 -2.92 1.98 14.82
CA GLY A 102 -3.46 2.04 13.47
C GLY A 102 -2.87 0.96 12.55
N SER A 103 -3.41 0.89 11.34
CA SER A 103 -2.93 0.00 10.29
C SER A 103 -2.60 0.79 9.02
N LEU A 104 -1.38 0.61 8.53
CA LEU A 104 -0.95 1.06 7.21
C LEU A 104 -0.93 -0.12 6.25
N ARG A 105 -1.58 0.01 5.11
CA ARG A 105 -1.57 -0.95 4.02
C ARG A 105 -0.74 -0.38 2.88
N LEU A 106 0.28 -1.13 2.48
CA LEU A 106 1.10 -0.85 1.29
C LEU A 106 0.83 -1.95 0.26
N GLN A 107 0.55 -1.59 -0.98
CA GLN A 107 0.28 -2.56 -2.03
C GLN A 107 0.86 -2.16 -3.38
N VAL A 108 1.20 -3.17 -4.20
CA VAL A 108 1.54 -3.01 -5.62
C VAL A 108 0.39 -3.58 -6.44
N LEU A 109 -0.23 -2.75 -7.28
CA LEU A 109 -1.34 -3.11 -8.16
C LEU A 109 -0.85 -3.15 -9.61
N GLU A 110 -1.30 -4.13 -10.38
CA GLU A 110 -1.18 -4.15 -11.84
C GLU A 110 -2.45 -3.55 -12.44
N ILE A 111 -2.29 -2.45 -13.18
CA ILE A 111 -3.35 -1.70 -13.86
C ILE A 111 -3.19 -1.93 -15.36
N LYS A 112 -4.22 -2.50 -15.99
CA LYS A 112 -4.27 -2.69 -17.45
C LYS A 112 -4.81 -1.42 -18.08
N LEU A 113 -4.10 -0.89 -19.07
CA LEU A 113 -4.49 0.25 -19.88
C LEU A 113 -4.88 -0.24 -21.28
N GLU A 114 -6.05 0.19 -21.75
CA GLU A 114 -6.47 0.02 -23.14
C GLU A 114 -6.03 1.25 -23.94
N VAL A 115 -5.15 1.05 -24.92
CA VAL A 115 -4.76 2.13 -25.83
C VAL A 115 -5.69 2.08 -27.05
N SER A 116 -6.67 2.96 -27.11
CA SER A 116 -7.43 3.22 -28.33
C SER A 116 -6.59 4.07 -29.28
N HIS A 117 -6.22 3.53 -30.44
CA HIS A 117 -5.75 4.36 -31.55
C HIS A 117 -6.95 5.10 -32.11
N ASP A 118 -7.07 6.40 -31.83
CA ASP A 118 -7.86 7.28 -32.70
C ASP A 118 -7.10 7.41 -34.03
N PRO A 119 -7.71 7.04 -35.16
CA PRO A 119 -7.12 7.32 -36.46
C PRO A 119 -7.31 8.81 -36.74
N THR A 120 -6.27 9.60 -36.49
CA THR A 120 -6.13 10.94 -37.10
C THR A 120 -5.77 10.83 -38.56
#